data_AF-A0A7S1D4U4-F1
#
_entry.id   AF-A0A7S1D4U4-F1
#
_cell.length_a   1.000
_cell.length_b   1.000
_cell.length_c   1.000
_cell.angle_alpha   90.00
_cell.angle_beta   90.00
_cell.angle_gamma   90.00
#
_symmetry.space_group_name_H-M   'P 1'
#
loop_
_entity.id
_entity.type
_entity.pdbx_description
1 polymer ?
#
loop_
_entity_poly.entity_id
_entity_poly.type
_entity_poly.pdbx_seq_one_letter_code
_entity_poly.pdbx_strand_id
1 'polypeptide(L)'
;MYDPECSESPYQEPRASLKPGLIAGFAVAGFVLTVTVLYAAHLYLKAKQEQRLRAIFAKRIAETIQVRGSMRSLSPEALAEEFRRIYNDVADGKLSEEELWEFISSGKAGEMEKHDFDALFAVMDVDKSGTVDFLEFCAFMGRCDEEYRAARIDRGSV
;
A
#
# COMPACT_ATOMS: atom_id res chain seq x y z
N MET A 1 -68.75 -20.08 28.47
CA MET A 1 -67.60 -19.50 27.77
C MET A 1 -67.62 -18.03 28.12
N TYR A 2 -66.72 -17.59 28.99
CA TYR A 2 -66.70 -16.23 29.56
C TYR A 2 -65.51 -15.52 28.93
N ASP A 3 -65.75 -14.48 28.13
CA ASP A 3 -64.66 -13.63 27.65
C ASP A 3 -64.15 -12.79 28.82
N PRO A 4 -62.86 -12.84 29.15
CA PRO A 4 -62.31 -11.98 30.19
C PRO A 4 -62.41 -10.53 29.74
N GLU A 5 -63.08 -9.69 30.54
CA GLU A 5 -63.11 -8.25 30.33
C GLU A 5 -61.66 -7.73 30.29
N CYS A 6 -61.32 -7.06 29.19
CA CYS A 6 -60.05 -6.40 29.03
C CYS A 6 -60.00 -5.23 30.03
N SER A 7 -59.34 -5.41 31.16
CA SER A 7 -59.16 -4.34 32.15
C SER A 7 -57.99 -3.46 31.74
N GLU A 8 -58.22 -2.15 31.72
CA GLU A 8 -57.17 -1.19 31.42
C GLU A 8 -56.09 -1.24 32.51
N SER A 9 -54.83 -1.32 32.08
CA SER A 9 -53.69 -1.39 33.00
C SER A 9 -53.54 -0.08 33.77
N PRO A 10 -53.26 -0.10 35.09
CA PRO A 10 -53.02 1.10 35.90
C PRO A 10 -51.68 1.79 35.59
N TYR A 11 -50.92 1.28 34.61
CA TYR A 11 -49.64 1.84 34.22
C TYR A 11 -49.87 3.15 33.45
N GLN A 12 -49.49 4.27 34.06
CA GLN A 12 -49.37 5.55 33.36
C GLN A 12 -47.95 5.71 32.85
N GLU A 13 -47.82 5.87 31.53
CA GLU A 13 -46.52 6.19 30.93
C GLU A 13 -45.98 7.49 31.53
N PRO A 14 -44.75 7.49 32.08
CA PRO A 14 -44.14 8.73 32.54
C PRO A 14 -44.01 9.69 31.35
N ARG A 15 -44.40 10.95 31.52
CA ARG A 15 -44.23 12.00 30.48
C ARG A 15 -42.75 12.24 30.20
N ALA A 16 -42.15 11.42 29.37
CA ALA A 16 -40.80 11.62 28.84
C ALA A 16 -40.87 12.72 27.77
N SER A 17 -40.64 13.98 28.17
CA SER A 17 -40.54 15.12 27.25
C SER A 17 -39.14 15.19 26.65
N LEU A 18 -38.80 14.21 25.82
CA LEU A 18 -37.60 14.28 25.00
C LEU A 18 -37.92 15.11 23.75
N LYS A 19 -37.26 16.26 23.59
CA LYS A 19 -37.42 17.07 22.37
C LYS A 19 -36.89 16.24 21.18
N PRO A 20 -37.70 15.94 20.16
CA PRO A 20 -37.29 15.11 19.02
C PRO A 20 -36.01 15.63 18.33
N GLY A 21 -35.79 16.95 18.34
CA GLY A 21 -34.58 17.58 17.79
C GLY A 21 -33.29 17.21 18.51
N LEU A 22 -33.32 16.92 19.81
CA LEU A 22 -32.14 16.46 20.55
C LEU A 22 -31.74 15.05 20.14
N ILE A 23 -32.72 14.14 20.03
CA ILE A 23 -32.48 12.75 19.60
C ILE A 23 -31.91 12.72 18.18
N ALA A 24 -32.50 13.49 17.27
CA ALA A 24 -32.00 13.63 15.91
C ALA A 24 -30.57 14.23 15.87
N GLY A 25 -30.29 15.23 16.70
CA GLY A 25 -28.96 15.84 16.81
C GLY A 25 -27.88 14.84 17.23
N PHE A 26 -28.14 14.02 18.26
CA PHE A 26 -27.19 12.99 18.70
C PHE A 26 -26.99 11.90 17.66
N ALA A 27 -28.05 11.48 16.96
CA ALA A 27 -27.95 10.48 15.90
C ALA A 27 -27.06 10.98 14.74
N VAL A 28 -27.29 12.21 14.27
CA VAL A 28 -26.49 12.83 13.21
C VAL A 28 -25.05 13.06 13.66
N ALA A 29 -24.83 13.58 14.86
CA ALA A 29 -23.49 13.79 15.42
C ALA A 29 -22.72 12.47 15.55
N GLY A 30 -23.40 11.40 15.97
CA GLY A 30 -22.83 10.05 16.03
C GLY A 30 -22.39 9.56 14.64
N PHE A 31 -23.23 9.72 13.62
CA PHE A 31 -22.89 9.33 12.25
C PHE A 31 -21.74 10.15 11.67
N VAL A 32 -21.71 11.46 11.92
CA VAL A 32 -20.59 12.32 11.49
C VAL A 32 -19.29 11.89 12.16
N LEU A 33 -19.32 11.59 13.47
CA LEU A 33 -18.15 11.09 14.19
C LEU A 33 -17.66 9.76 13.63
N THR A 34 -18.55 8.79 13.38
CA THR A 34 -18.14 7.49 12.83
C THR A 34 -17.54 7.64 11.44
N VAL A 35 -18.13 8.43 10.55
CA VAL A 35 -17.58 8.70 9.21
C VAL A 35 -16.22 9.39 9.30
N THR A 36 -16.07 10.36 10.20
CA THR A 36 -14.79 11.08 10.37
C THR A 36 -13.69 10.15 10.88
N VAL A 37 -13.99 9.28 11.85
CA VAL A 37 -13.04 8.28 12.36
C VAL A 37 -12.67 7.28 11.28
N LEU A 38 -13.64 6.78 10.51
CA LEU A 38 -13.39 5.86 9.40
C LEU A 38 -12.51 6.51 8.32
N TYR A 39 -12.80 7.75 7.94
CA TYR A 39 -11.99 8.49 6.97
C TYR A 39 -10.56 8.70 7.46
N ALA A 40 -10.38 9.14 8.72
CA ALA A 40 -9.07 9.28 9.33
C ALA A 40 -8.31 7.94 9.38
N ALA A 41 -8.99 6.84 9.72
CA ALA A 41 -8.40 5.50 9.70
C ALA A 41 -7.98 5.08 8.28
N HIS A 42 -8.81 5.34 7.26
CA HIS A 42 -8.46 5.06 5.86
C HIS A 42 -7.21 5.84 5.41
N LEU A 43 -7.11 7.13 5.76
CA LEU A 43 -5.93 7.93 5.46
C LEU A 43 -4.68 7.42 6.17
N TYR A 44 -4.80 7.06 7.45
CA TYR A 44 -3.69 6.51 8.23
C TYR A 44 -3.22 5.14 7.69
N LEU A 45 -4.16 4.27 7.31
CA LEU A 45 -3.84 2.97 6.72
C LEU A 45 -3.16 3.12 5.35
N LYS A 46 -3.64 4.03 4.50
CA LYS A 46 -3.03 4.34 3.19
C LYS A 46 -1.58 4.83 3.33
N ALA A 47 -1.32 5.70 4.30
CA ALA A 47 0.04 6.21 4.56
C ALA A 47 1.03 5.11 4.98
N LYS A 48 0.56 4.00 5.55
CA LYS A 48 1.41 2.89 6.00
C LYS A 48 1.69 1.84 4.91
N GLN A 49 0.92 1.83 3.82
CA GLN A 49 1.07 0.85 2.74
C GLN A 49 2.42 0.96 2.04
N GLU A 50 2.93 2.19 1.87
CA GLU A 50 4.23 2.43 1.23
C GLU A 50 5.36 1.66 1.91
N GLN A 51 5.41 1.66 3.24
CA GLN A 51 6.49 0.99 3.97
C GLN A 51 6.44 -0.53 3.82
N ARG A 52 5.24 -1.13 3.82
CA ARG A 52 5.11 -2.58 3.68
C ARG A 52 5.54 -3.04 2.29
N LEU A 53 5.14 -2.29 1.28
CA LEU A 53 5.48 -2.60 -0.10
C LEU A 53 6.98 -2.44 -0.35
N ARG A 54 7.59 -1.35 0.15
CA ARG A 54 9.04 -1.14 0.07
C ARG A 54 9.81 -2.24 0.80
N ALA A 55 9.41 -2.61 2.02
CA ALA A 55 10.06 -3.69 2.77
C ALA A 55 9.93 -5.06 2.07
N ILE A 56 8.77 -5.39 1.52
CA ILE A 56 8.57 -6.62 0.72
C ILE A 56 9.49 -6.59 -0.49
N PHE A 57 9.49 -5.48 -1.23
CA PHE A 57 10.30 -5.30 -2.43
C PHE A 57 11.81 -5.37 -2.14
N ALA A 58 12.29 -4.63 -1.14
CA ALA A 58 13.70 -4.63 -0.73
C ALA A 58 14.16 -6.02 -0.30
N LYS A 59 13.30 -6.75 0.44
CA LYS A 59 13.56 -8.14 0.82
C LYS A 59 13.65 -9.04 -0.41
N ARG A 60 12.70 -8.92 -1.36
CA ARG A 60 12.68 -9.71 -2.60
C ARG A 60 13.90 -9.42 -3.46
N ILE A 61 14.23 -8.16 -3.71
CA ILE A 61 15.47 -7.75 -4.36
C ILE A 61 16.71 -8.34 -3.67
N ALA A 62 16.79 -8.26 -2.34
CA ALA A 62 17.90 -8.86 -1.59
C ALA A 62 17.97 -10.39 -1.73
N GLU A 63 16.82 -11.07 -1.86
CA GLU A 63 16.72 -12.50 -2.09
C GLU A 63 17.19 -12.92 -3.50
N THR A 64 16.85 -12.09 -4.47
CA THR A 64 17.01 -12.27 -5.91
C THR A 64 18.39 -11.98 -6.45
N ILE A 65 19.11 -11.06 -5.82
CA ILE A 65 20.45 -10.67 -6.26
C ILE A 65 21.44 -11.74 -5.78
N GLN A 66 21.41 -12.89 -6.45
CA GLN A 66 22.63 -13.63 -6.79
C GLN A 66 23.30 -13.03 -8.03
N VAL A 67 23.28 -11.69 -8.17
CA VAL A 67 24.16 -11.01 -9.13
C VAL A 67 25.54 -10.95 -8.49
N ARG A 68 26.33 -11.96 -8.82
CA ARG A 68 27.76 -12.09 -8.58
C ARG A 68 28.46 -10.72 -8.77
N GLY A 69 28.78 -10.04 -7.67
CA GLY A 69 29.88 -9.06 -7.61
C GLY A 69 29.58 -7.55 -7.54
N SER A 70 28.44 -7.00 -7.99
CA SER A 70 28.36 -5.54 -8.22
C SER A 70 27.09 -4.85 -7.70
N MET A 71 26.85 -4.93 -6.40
CA MET A 71 26.00 -3.94 -5.70
C MET A 71 26.64 -3.52 -4.38
N ARG A 72 27.98 -3.53 -4.34
CA ARG A 72 28.78 -3.02 -3.21
C ARG A 72 28.81 -1.49 -3.17
N SER A 73 28.35 -0.83 -4.24
CA SER A 73 28.06 0.59 -4.33
C SER A 73 26.86 0.77 -5.25
N LEU A 74 25.88 1.59 -4.86
CA LEU A 74 24.89 2.15 -5.78
C LEU A 74 25.58 3.17 -6.70
N SER A 75 26.63 2.73 -7.40
CA SER A 75 27.30 3.58 -8.38
C SER A 75 26.27 3.85 -9.50
N PRO A 76 26.14 5.12 -9.95
CA PRO A 76 25.25 5.48 -11.04
C PRO A 76 25.44 4.60 -12.28
N GLU A 77 26.68 4.16 -12.53
CA GLU A 77 27.05 3.29 -13.63
C GLU A 77 26.44 1.89 -13.52
N ALA A 78 26.47 1.26 -12.33
CA ALA A 78 25.89 -0.07 -12.12
C ALA A 78 24.36 -0.04 -12.22
N LEU A 79 23.72 1.03 -11.75
CA LEU A 79 22.28 1.25 -11.91
C LEU A 79 21.92 1.44 -13.38
N ALA A 80 22.74 2.17 -14.15
CA ALA A 80 22.54 2.35 -15.59
C ALA A 80 22.71 1.05 -16.37
N GLU A 81 23.63 0.16 -15.97
CA GLU A 81 23.77 -1.17 -16.58
C GLU A 81 22.55 -2.05 -16.32
N GLU A 82 22.07 -2.12 -15.08
CA GLU A 82 20.86 -2.91 -14.78
C GLU A 82 19.62 -2.31 -15.44
N PHE A 83 19.47 -0.98 -15.47
CA PHE A 83 18.39 -0.33 -16.21
C PHE A 83 18.43 -0.73 -17.70
N ARG A 84 19.60 -0.70 -18.35
CA ARG A 84 19.76 -1.16 -19.74
C ARG A 84 19.51 -2.65 -19.94
N ARG A 85 19.64 -3.46 -18.89
CA ARG A 85 19.41 -4.91 -18.97
C ARG A 85 17.93 -5.25 -18.99
N ILE A 86 17.13 -4.47 -18.27
CA ILE A 86 15.66 -4.59 -18.25
C ILE A 86 15.08 -4.02 -19.54
N TYR A 87 15.73 -2.96 -20.04
CA TYR A 87 15.39 -2.27 -21.26
C TYR A 87 15.50 -3.16 -22.51
N ASN A 88 14.37 -3.48 -23.14
CA ASN A 88 14.34 -4.19 -24.42
C ASN A 88 14.27 -3.20 -25.58
N ASP A 89 15.35 -2.44 -25.83
CA ASP A 89 15.73 -1.64 -27.03
C ASP A 89 14.66 -0.79 -27.79
N VAL A 90 13.39 -0.78 -27.38
CA VAL A 90 12.23 -0.32 -28.17
C VAL A 90 11.60 0.96 -27.58
N ALA A 91 11.88 1.32 -26.32
CA ALA A 91 11.11 2.32 -25.59
C ALA A 91 11.91 3.57 -25.19
N ASP A 92 12.15 4.58 -26.03
CA ASP A 92 12.56 5.98 -25.72
C ASP A 92 13.38 6.33 -24.41
N GLY A 93 14.23 5.46 -23.88
CA GLY A 93 14.86 5.60 -22.56
C GLY A 93 13.96 5.41 -21.34
N LYS A 94 12.81 4.76 -21.45
CA LYS A 94 11.89 4.48 -20.34
C LYS A 94 11.49 3.00 -20.26
N LEU A 95 11.18 2.51 -19.07
CA LEU A 95 10.69 1.15 -18.84
C LEU A 95 9.16 1.14 -18.82
N SER A 96 8.54 0.30 -19.64
CA SER A 96 7.10 0.06 -19.57
C SER A 96 6.73 -0.78 -18.34
N GLU A 97 5.46 -0.73 -17.96
CA GLU A 97 4.92 -1.58 -16.90
C GLU A 97 5.14 -3.07 -17.21
N GLU A 98 4.92 -3.48 -18.46
CA GLU A 98 5.06 -4.86 -18.90
C GLU A 98 6.51 -5.33 -18.89
N GLU A 99 7.45 -4.50 -19.33
CA GLU A 99 8.89 -4.82 -19.33
C GLU A 99 9.41 -5.02 -17.90
N LEU A 100 9.01 -4.13 -16.98
CA LEU A 100 9.38 -4.24 -15.58
C LEU A 100 8.71 -5.45 -14.90
N TRP A 101 7.45 -5.74 -15.24
CA TRP A 101 6.75 -6.93 -14.78
C TRP A 101 7.42 -8.20 -15.27
N GLU A 102 7.78 -8.30 -16.55
CA GLU A 102 8.45 -9.46 -17.12
C GLU A 102 9.82 -9.69 -16.46
N PHE A 103 10.57 -8.63 -16.19
CA PHE A 103 11.84 -8.74 -15.46
C PHE A 103 11.68 -9.24 -14.02
N ILE A 104 10.67 -8.75 -13.30
CA ILE A 104 10.40 -9.16 -11.91
C ILE A 104 9.85 -10.60 -11.90
N SER A 105 8.91 -10.92 -12.79
CA SER A 105 8.21 -12.21 -12.87
C SER A 105 9.05 -13.33 -13.47
N SER A 106 10.05 -13.05 -14.32
CA SER A 106 10.92 -14.04 -15.00
C SER A 106 11.92 -14.77 -14.09
N GLY A 107 11.72 -14.73 -12.77
CA GLY A 107 12.40 -15.66 -11.86
C GLY A 107 13.73 -15.17 -11.31
N LYS A 108 14.04 -13.87 -11.45
CA LYS A 108 15.05 -13.25 -10.61
C LYS A 108 14.40 -12.77 -9.31
N ALA A 109 13.36 -11.91 -9.35
CA ALA A 109 12.77 -11.21 -8.19
C ALA A 109 11.94 -12.07 -7.19
N GLY A 110 11.77 -13.37 -7.45
CA GLY A 110 10.82 -14.22 -6.76
C GLY A 110 9.38 -14.04 -7.27
N GLU A 111 8.46 -14.91 -6.85
CA GLU A 111 7.04 -14.76 -7.22
C GLU A 111 6.44 -13.54 -6.51
N MET A 112 6.09 -12.52 -7.30
CA MET A 112 5.36 -11.33 -6.88
C MET A 112 3.94 -11.41 -7.43
N GLU A 113 2.94 -11.13 -6.59
CA GLU A 113 1.56 -11.03 -7.07
C GLU A 113 1.38 -9.74 -7.88
N LYS A 114 0.57 -9.80 -8.94
CA LYS A 114 0.34 -8.66 -9.85
C LYS A 114 -0.14 -7.41 -9.11
N HIS A 115 -1.00 -7.55 -8.10
CA HIS A 115 -1.46 -6.42 -7.28
C HIS A 115 -0.30 -5.71 -6.55
N ASP A 116 0.67 -6.46 -6.01
CA ASP A 116 1.81 -5.87 -5.32
C ASP A 116 2.75 -5.18 -6.31
N PHE A 117 2.88 -5.74 -7.52
CA PHE A 117 3.60 -5.08 -8.60
C PHE A 117 2.91 -3.79 -9.07
N ASP A 118 1.58 -3.77 -9.23
CA ASP A 118 0.85 -2.59 -9.67
C ASP A 118 1.03 -1.45 -8.65
N ALA A 119 1.01 -1.79 -7.35
CA ALA A 119 1.31 -0.84 -6.29
C ALA A 119 2.77 -0.36 -6.34
N LEU A 120 3.72 -1.24 -6.66
CA LEU A 120 5.14 -0.93 -6.77
C LEU A 120 5.39 0.04 -7.94
N PHE A 121 4.80 -0.28 -9.09
CA PHE A 121 4.88 0.53 -10.30
C PHE A 121 4.33 1.92 -10.05
N ALA A 122 3.16 2.04 -9.40
CA ALA A 122 2.57 3.33 -9.04
C ALA A 122 3.40 4.16 -8.06
N VAL A 123 4.33 3.54 -7.31
CA VAL A 123 5.28 4.25 -6.43
C VAL A 123 6.53 4.69 -7.19
N MET A 124 6.91 3.97 -8.24
CA MET A 124 8.05 4.28 -9.12
C MET A 124 7.69 5.36 -10.14
N ASP A 125 6.52 5.27 -10.79
CA ASP A 125 5.98 6.23 -11.75
C ASP A 125 5.41 7.46 -11.03
N VAL A 126 6.28 8.40 -10.69
CA VAL A 126 5.96 9.58 -9.88
C VAL A 126 5.15 10.58 -10.69
N ASP A 127 5.48 10.71 -11.97
CA ASP A 127 4.79 11.62 -12.89
C ASP A 127 3.50 11.04 -13.49
N LYS A 128 3.24 9.75 -13.27
CA LYS A 128 2.09 9.00 -13.79
C LYS A 128 2.08 8.95 -15.32
N SER A 129 3.25 8.87 -15.93
CA SER A 129 3.39 8.76 -17.37
C SER A 129 3.04 7.37 -17.90
N GLY A 130 2.85 6.38 -17.01
CA GLY A 130 2.66 4.98 -17.40
C GLY A 130 3.96 4.28 -17.77
N THR A 131 5.10 4.92 -17.50
CA THR A 131 6.45 4.44 -17.78
C THR A 131 7.38 4.91 -16.68
N VAL A 132 8.45 4.16 -16.40
CA VAL A 132 9.46 4.56 -15.40
C VAL A 132 10.72 5.02 -16.12
N ASP A 133 11.12 6.27 -15.90
CA ASP A 133 12.39 6.78 -16.42
C ASP A 133 13.59 6.42 -15.51
N PHE A 134 14.80 6.69 -15.99
CA PHE A 134 16.02 6.38 -15.24
C PHE A 134 16.12 7.12 -13.90
N LEU A 135 15.65 8.38 -13.84
CA LEU A 135 15.71 9.17 -12.61
C LEU A 135 14.73 8.63 -11.57
N GLU A 136 13.53 8.26 -12.01
CA GLU A 136 12.51 7.59 -11.17
C GLU A 136 13.02 6.26 -10.63
N PHE A 137 13.65 5.45 -11.48
CA PHE A 137 14.30 4.20 -11.08
C PHE A 137 15.41 4.44 -10.04
N CYS A 138 16.31 5.38 -10.26
CA CYS A 138 17.36 5.72 -9.32
C CYS A 138 16.83 6.28 -8.00
N ALA A 139 15.82 7.16 -8.05
CA ALA A 139 15.19 7.74 -6.87
C ALA A 139 14.53 6.66 -6.01
N PHE A 140 13.90 5.67 -6.66
CA PHE A 140 13.31 4.53 -5.98
C PHE A 140 14.37 3.62 -5.35
N MET A 141 15.42 3.24 -6.10
CA MET A 141 16.52 2.41 -5.58
C MET A 141 17.27 3.09 -4.42
N GLY A 142 17.46 4.41 -4.48
CA GLY A 142 18.08 5.19 -3.40
C GLY A 142 17.24 5.20 -2.11
N ARG A 143 15.91 5.18 -2.22
CA ARG A 143 15.01 5.06 -1.05
C ARG A 143 15.00 3.65 -0.46
N CYS A 144 15.32 2.64 -1.25
CA CYS A 144 15.38 1.24 -0.80
C CYS A 144 16.75 0.83 -0.22
N ASP A 145 17.77 1.69 -0.24
CA ASP A 145 19.13 1.35 0.25
C ASP A 145 19.13 0.97 1.74
N GLU A 146 18.44 1.72 2.60
CA GLU A 146 18.38 1.43 4.04
C GLU A 146 17.72 0.08 4.34
N GLU A 147 16.63 -0.22 3.65
CA GLU A 147 15.87 -1.47 3.80
C GLU A 147 16.65 -2.67 3.24
N TYR A 148 17.34 -2.48 2.11
CA TYR A 148 18.24 -3.48 1.54
C TYR A 148 19.41 -3.81 2.49
N ARG A 149 20.04 -2.78 3.06
CA ARG A 149 21.13 -2.94 4.04
C ARG A 149 20.65 -3.67 5.28
N ALA A 150 19.47 -3.34 5.79
CA ALA A 150 18.86 -4.03 6.94
C ALA A 150 18.58 -5.52 6.64
N ALA A 151 17.97 -5.83 5.50
CA ALA A 151 17.67 -7.21 5.08
C ALA A 151 18.93 -8.06 4.88
N ARG A 152 20.04 -7.46 4.44
CA ARG A 152 21.31 -8.17 4.25
C ARG A 152 22.05 -8.46 5.55
N ILE A 153 22.00 -7.54 6.54
CA ILE A 153 22.64 -7.75 7.85
C ILE A 153 22.04 -8.98 8.55
N ASP A 154 20.72 -9.16 8.46
CA ASP A 154 20.01 -10.31 9.05
C ASP A 154 20.44 -11.65 8.42
N ARG A 155 20.76 -11.64 7.12
CA ARG A 155 21.19 -12.82 6.35
C ARG A 155 22.65 -13.24 6.58
N GLY A 156 23.47 -12.34 7.15
CA GLY A 156 24.89 -12.60 7.44
C GLY A 156 25.17 -13.12 8.85
N SER A 157 24.13 -13.35 9.65
CA SER A 157 24.22 -13.80 11.05
C SER A 157 23.98 -15.31 11.24
N VAL A 158 24.06 -16.12 10.17
CA VAL A 158 23.95 -17.59 10.24
C VAL A 158 25.25 -18.24 9.78
#